data_AF-A0A928ZGL3-F1
#
_entry.id   AF-A0A928ZGL3-F1
#
_cell.length_a   1.000
_cell.length_b   1.000
_cell.length_c   1.000
_cell.angle_alpha   90.00
_cell.angle_beta   90.00
_cell.angle_gamma   90.00
#
_symmetry.space_group_name_H-M   'P 1'
#
loop_
_entity.id
_entity.type
_entity.pdbx_description
1 polymer ?
#
loop_
_entity_poly.entity_id
_entity_poly.type
_entity_poly.pdbx_seq_one_letter_code
_entity_poly.pdbx_strand_id
1 'polypeptide(L)' 'MNYQSTFSQESREILHRPWIIVSVLPSTKTHTIARFFNRQDADDHLNFLRRFVPKGVFAIVFEPLEKEF' A
#
# COMPACT_ATOMS: atom_id res chain seq x y z
N MET A 1 -20.22 4.89 22.84
CA MET A 1 -19.54 3.70 22.28
C MET A 1 -19.50 3.87 20.76
N ASN A 2 -18.56 4.65 20.22
CA ASN A 2 -18.47 4.91 18.78
C ASN A 2 -17.17 4.31 18.25
N TYR A 3 -17.27 3.09 17.72
CA TYR A 3 -16.22 2.38 16.99
C TYR A 3 -16.23 2.85 15.53
N GLN A 4 -15.93 4.12 15.27
CA GLN A 4 -15.68 4.60 13.90
C GLN A 4 -14.65 5.72 13.98
N SER A 5 -13.53 5.56 13.26
CA SER A 5 -12.47 6.58 13.03
C SER A 5 -11.17 6.49 13.82
N THR A 6 -10.59 5.29 13.95
CA THR A 6 -9.13 5.15 14.20
C THR A 6 -8.31 5.00 12.91
N PHE A 7 -8.91 5.11 11.71
CA PHE A 7 -8.19 4.90 10.45
C PHE A 7 -7.72 6.17 9.71
N SER A 8 -7.87 7.38 10.27
CA SER A 8 -7.70 8.60 9.46
C SER A 8 -6.63 9.61 9.92
N GLN A 9 -5.85 9.37 10.99
CA GLN A 9 -4.96 10.44 11.47
C GLN A 9 -3.55 10.08 11.93
N GLU A 10 -3.15 8.81 11.99
CA GLU A 10 -1.88 8.46 12.66
C GLU A 10 -0.63 8.44 11.77
N SER A 11 -0.63 9.06 10.58
CA SER A 11 0.51 8.85 9.67
C SER A 11 0.82 10.03 8.74
N ARG A 12 0.56 11.26 9.18
CA ARG A 12 1.00 12.46 8.44
C ARG A 12 2.53 12.68 8.46
N GLU A 13 3.26 11.83 9.19
CA GLU A 13 4.72 11.72 9.12
C GLU A 13 5.16 10.37 8.53
N ILE A 14 4.42 9.79 7.58
CA ILE A 14 4.97 8.75 6.70
C ILE A 14 6.04 9.43 5.85
N LEU A 15 7.27 9.40 6.37
CA LEU A 15 8.49 9.62 5.63
C LEU A 15 8.29 9.16 4.18
N HIS A 16 8.49 10.06 3.22
CA HIS A 16 8.32 9.93 1.77
C HIS A 16 8.44 8.49 1.20
N ARG A 17 7.37 7.69 1.34
CA ARG A 17 7.28 6.30 0.85
C ARG A 17 6.27 6.24 -0.29
N PRO A 18 6.65 6.70 -1.49
CA PRO A 18 5.70 6.85 -2.58
C PRO A 18 5.33 5.52 -3.23
N TRP A 19 6.05 4.43 -2.95
CA TRP A 19 5.78 3.12 -3.54
C TRP A 19 4.83 2.32 -2.65
N ILE A 20 3.63 2.03 -3.15
CA ILE A 20 2.58 1.34 -2.41
C ILE A 20 2.29 0.01 -3.09
N ILE A 21 2.23 -1.08 -2.32
CA ILE A 21 1.67 -2.34 -2.81
C ILE A 21 0.20 -2.40 -2.43
N VAL A 22 -0.66 -2.60 -3.42
CA VAL A 22 -2.10 -2.81 -3.24
C VAL A 22 -2.49 -4.21 -3.67
N SER A 23 -3.38 -4.82 -2.90
CA SER A 23 -4.07 -6.06 -3.29
C SER A 23 -5.42 -5.70 -3.91
N VAL A 24 -5.66 -6.20 -5.12
CA VAL A 24 -6.91 -6.03 -5.86
C VAL A 24 -7.76 -7.26 -5.59
N LEU A 25 -8.87 -7.07 -4.87
CA LEU A 25 -9.84 -8.13 -4.66
C LEU A 25 -10.79 -8.23 -5.85
N PRO A 26 -11.33 -9.43 -6.15
CA PRO A 26 -12.33 -9.63 -7.20
C PRO A 26 -13.59 -8.77 -7.03
N SER A 27 -13.82 -8.24 -5.83
CA SER A 27 -14.92 -7.33 -5.48
C SER A 27 -14.64 -5.85 -5.81
N THR A 28 -13.69 -5.58 -6.71
CA THR A 28 -13.33 -4.21 -7.16
C THR A 28 -12.80 -3.31 -6.04
N LYS A 29 -12.36 -3.91 -4.93
CA LYS A 29 -11.76 -3.20 -3.80
C LYS A 29 -10.25 -3.33 -3.85
N THR A 30 -9.56 -2.21 -3.69
CA THR A 30 -8.11 -2.16 -3.52
C THR A 30 -7.78 -1.99 -2.05
N HIS A 31 -6.94 -2.86 -1.51
CA HIS A 31 -6.46 -2.76 -0.14
C HIS A 31 -4.95 -2.50 -0.12
N THR A 32 -4.53 -1.46 0.60
CA THR A 32 -3.11 -1.13 0.77
C THR A 32 -2.45 -2.14 1.71
N ILE A 33 -1.46 -2.87 1.20
CA ILE A 33 -0.72 -3.88 1.94
C ILE A 33 0.47 -3.26 2.66
N ALA A 34 1.27 -2.46 1.94
CA ALA A 34 2.51 -1.88 2.46
C ALA A 34 2.97 -0.67 1.66
N ARG A 35 3.80 0.19 2.27
CA ARG A 35 4.43 1.36 1.65
C ARG A 35 5.96 1.28 1.77
N PHE A 36 6.67 1.66 0.71
CA PHE A 36 8.12 1.55 0.55
C PHE A 36 8.73 2.86 0.05
N PHE A 37 9.98 3.10 0.45
CA PHE A 37 10.74 4.28 0.02
C PHE A 37 11.25 4.14 -1.40
N ASN A 38 11.75 2.95 -1.73
CA ASN A 38 12.31 2.64 -3.03
C ASN A 38 11.44 1.58 -3.74
N ARG A 39 11.55 1.52 -5.07
CA ARG A 39 10.80 0.58 -5.90
C ARG A 39 11.29 -0.87 -5.73
N GLN A 40 12.58 -1.06 -5.46
CA GLN A 40 13.18 -2.38 -5.40
C GLN A 40 12.62 -3.20 -4.23
N ASP A 41 12.53 -2.61 -3.04
CA ASP A 41 11.93 -3.23 -1.85
C ASP A 41 10.46 -3.59 -2.12
N ALA A 42 9.74 -2.72 -2.83
CA ALA A 42 8.36 -3.00 -3.23
C ALA A 42 8.27 -4.18 -4.20
N ASP A 43 9.19 -4.29 -5.16
CA ASP A 43 9.22 -5.40 -6.12
C ASP A 43 9.60 -6.73 -5.45
N ASP A 44 10.61 -6.72 -4.58
CA ASP A 44 11.04 -7.88 -3.81
C ASP A 44 9.90 -8.39 -2.92
N HIS A 45 9.18 -7.47 -2.26
CA HIS A 45 8.03 -7.80 -1.45
C HIS A 45 6.85 -8.30 -2.30
N LEU A 46 6.60 -7.70 -3.46
CA LEU A 46 5.59 -8.17 -4.41
C LEU A 46 5.89 -9.59 -4.90
N ASN A 47 7.14 -9.89 -5.23
CA ASN A 47 7.57 -11.22 -5.65
C ASN A 47 7.37 -12.25 -4.54
N PHE A 48 7.65 -11.89 -3.28
CA PHE A 48 7.32 -12.73 -2.14
C PHE A 48 5.80 -12.98 -2.01
N LEU A 49 4.98 -11.93 -2.12
CA LEU A 49 3.52 -12.04 -2.06
C LEU A 49 2.95 -12.91 -3.17
N ARG A 50 3.45 -12.79 -4.40
CA ARG A 50 3.01 -13.62 -5.55
C ARG A 50 3.37 -15.09 -5.37
N ARG A 51 4.48 -15.40 -4.69
CA ARG A 51 4.86 -16.78 -4.36
C ARG A 51 3.95 -17.37 -3.28
N PHE A 52 3.59 -16.58 -2.27
CA PHE A 52 2.76 -17.06 -1.16
C PHE A 52 1.27 -17.10 -1.51
N VAL A 53 0.80 -16.15 -2.31
CA VAL A 53 -0.59 -16.02 -2.75
C VAL A 53 -0.62 -15.95 -4.28
N PRO A 54 -0.46 -17.10 -4.97
CA PRO A 54 -0.41 -17.13 -6.44
C PRO A 54 -1.71 -16.70 -7.12
N LYS A 55 -2.84 -16.76 -6.39
CA LYS A 55 -4.15 -16.28 -6.86
C LYS A 55 -4.42 -14.81 -6.51
N GLY A 56 -3.54 -14.17 -5.76
CA GLY A 56 -3.68 -12.77 -5.37
C GLY A 56 -3.29 -11.86 -6.51
N VAL A 57 -4.14 -10.87 -6.79
CA VAL A 57 -3.80 -9.80 -7.74
C VAL A 57 -3.19 -8.67 -6.93
N PHE A 58 -1.90 -8.41 -7.18
CA PHE A 58 -1.16 -7.37 -6.49
C PHE A 58 -0.60 -6.38 -7.51
N ALA A 59 -0.58 -5.10 -7.16
CA ALA A 59 -0.03 -4.04 -8.00
C ALA A 59 0.85 -3.10 -7.16
N ILE A 60 1.91 -2.59 -7.77
CA ILE A 60 2.70 -1.49 -7.21
C ILE A 60 2.17 -0.18 -7.80
N VAL A 61 1.82 0.76 -6.94
CA VAL A 61 1.33 2.09 -7.28
C VAL A 61 2.31 3.12 -6.76
N PHE A 62 2.62 4.12 -7.58
CA PHE A 62 3.37 5.28 -7.14
C PHE A 62 2.39 6.37 -6.73
N GLU A 63 2.30 6.65 -5.43
CA GLU A 63 1.49 7.71 -4.83
C GLU A 63 2.44 8.76 -4.23
N PRO A 64 2.78 9.82 -4.97
CA PRO A 64 3.53 10.93 -4.38
C PRO A 64 2.64 11.60 -3.32
N LEU A 65 3.18 11.81 -2.11
CA LEU A 65 2.53 12.72 -1.17
C LEU A 65 2.57 14.10 -1.84
N GLU A 66 1.41 14.63 -2.24
CA GLU A 66 1.32 16.01 -2.68
C GLU A 66 1.87 16.88 -1.54
N LYS A 67 3.07 17.43 -1.76
CA LYS A 67 3.58 18.50 -0.92
C LYS A 67 2.74 19.71 -1.26
N GLU A 68 1.87 20.13 -0.35
CA GLU A 68 1.39 21.51 -0.34
C GLU A 68 2.64 22.39 -0.20
N PHE A 69 2.98 23.12 -1.27
CA PHE A 69 4.16 23.98 -1.37
C PHE A 69 3.93 25.32 -0.66
#